data_AF-A0A0S8EG38-F1
#
_entry.id   AF-A0A0S8EG38-F1
#
_cell.length_a   1.000
_cell.length_b   1.000
_cell.length_c   1.000
_cell.angle_alpha   90.00
_cell.angle_beta   90.00
_cell.angle_gamma   90.00
#
_symmetry.space_group_name_H-M   'P 1'
#
loop_
_entity.id
_entity.type
_entity.pdbx_description
1 polymer ?
#
loop_
_entity_poly.entity_id
_entity_poly.type
_entity_poly.pdbx_seq_one_letter_code
_entity_poly.pdbx_strand_id
1 'polypeptide(L)' 'MPEVVVGPNESLEQALRRFSKIVQQTGVLAEARRREHYEPPSVKAKKKKAAKLRKSRKNSRRSY' A
#
# COMPACT_ATOMS: atom_id res chain seq x y z
N MET A 1 -8.07 -9.75 -0.74
CA MET A 1 -6.73 -10.18 -1.21
C MET A 1 -6.55 -9.69 -2.64
N PRO A 2 -5.32 -9.41 -3.10
CA PRO A 2 -5.06 -9.02 -4.48
C PRO A 2 -5.17 -10.26 -5.38
N GLU A 3 -5.95 -10.17 -6.45
CA GLU A 3 -6.13 -11.22 -7.46
C GLU A 3 -5.72 -10.66 -8.83
N VAL A 4 -4.98 -11.45 -9.61
CA VAL A 4 -4.60 -11.13 -10.99
C VAL A 4 -4.85 -12.34 -11.86
N VAL A 5 -5.79 -12.20 -12.79
CA VAL A 5 -6.01 -13.19 -13.85
C VAL A 5 -5.10 -12.86 -15.03
N VAL A 6 -4.31 -13.85 -15.45
CA VAL A 6 -3.37 -13.73 -16.59
C VAL A 6 -4.15 -13.89 -17.89
N GLY A 7 -3.95 -12.95 -18.83
CA GLY A 7 -4.58 -13.02 -20.15
C GLY A 7 -3.81 -13.92 -21.12
N PRO A 8 -4.45 -14.39 -22.21
CA PRO A 8 -3.84 -15.32 -23.17
C PRO A 8 -2.60 -14.78 -23.92
N ASN A 9 -2.42 -13.45 -23.98
CA ASN A 9 -1.29 -12.80 -24.66
C ASN A 9 -0.37 -12.04 -23.69
N GLU A 10 -0.40 -12.36 -22.40
CA GLU A 10 0.41 -11.67 -21.40
C GLU A 10 1.63 -12.50 -20.99
N SER A 11 2.80 -11.84 -20.95
CA SER A 11 3.99 -12.47 -20.40
C SER A 11 3.88 -12.59 -18.87
N LEU A 12 4.38 -13.70 -18.31
CA LEU A 12 4.44 -13.93 -16.87
C LEU A 12 5.04 -12.74 -16.11
N GLU A 13 6.06 -12.09 -16.65
CA GLU A 13 6.70 -10.93 -16.02
C GLU A 13 5.75 -9.73 -15.91
N GLN A 14 4.90 -9.50 -16.91
CA GLN A 14 3.92 -8.43 -16.90
C GLN A 14 2.83 -8.70 -15.85
N ALA A 15 2.36 -9.94 -15.77
CA ALA A 15 1.41 -10.37 -14.73
C ALA A 15 1.99 -10.18 -13.32
N LEU A 16 3.26 -10.55 -13.10
CA LEU A 16 3.95 -10.36 -11.81
C LEU A 16 4.14 -8.89 -11.45
N ARG A 17 4.45 -8.03 -12.42
CA ARG A 17 4.53 -6.58 -12.20
C ARG A 17 3.17 -6.00 -11.80
N ARG A 18 2.08 -6.41 -12.46
CA ARG A 18 0.72 -6.00 -12.09
C ARG A 18 0.33 -6.49 -10.71
N PHE A 19 0.59 -7.75 -10.40
CA PHE A 19 0.34 -8.33 -9.08
C PHE A 19 1.08 -7.57 -7.98
N SER A 20 2.38 -7.33 -8.17
CA SER A 20 3.20 -6.56 -7.23
C SER A 20 2.65 -5.15 -7.01
N LYS A 21 2.20 -4.48 -8.08
CA LYS A 21 1.56 -3.16 -8.00
C LYS A 21 0.26 -3.20 -7.20
N ILE A 22 -0.60 -4.21 -7.42
CA ILE A 22 -1.87 -4.35 -6.70
C ILE A 22 -1.62 -4.68 -5.22
N VAL A 23 -0.66 -5.55 -4.90
CA VAL A 23 -0.24 -5.85 -3.52
C VAL A 23 0.24 -4.58 -2.81
N GLN A 24 1.06 -3.77 -3.48
CA GLN A 24 1.54 -2.50 -2.93
C GLN A 24 0.41 -1.47 -2.75
N GLN A 25 -0.53 -1.38 -3.70
CA GLN A 25 -1.67 -0.48 -3.63
C GLN A 25 -2.67 -0.86 -2.53
N THR A 26 -3.00 -2.14 -2.42
CA THR A 26 -3.88 -2.66 -1.36
C THR A 26 -3.25 -2.55 0.01
N GLY A 27 -1.92 -2.51 0.10
CA GLY A 27 -1.21 -2.26 1.36
C GLY A 27 -1.30 -3.41 2.35
N VAL A 28 -1.62 -4.63 1.88
CA VAL A 28 -1.80 -5.83 2.71
C VAL A 28 -0.57 -6.10 3.60
N LEU A 29 0.64 -5.89 3.07
CA LEU A 29 1.88 -6.03 3.84
C LEU A 29 2.06 -4.97 4.92
N ALA A 30 1.56 -3.75 4.70
CA ALA A 30 1.59 -2.70 5.72
C ALA A 30 0.54 -2.94 6.81
N GLU A 31 -0.60 -3.53 6.42
CA GLU A 31 -1.63 -3.96 7.36
C GLU A 31 -1.17 -5.13 8.23
N ALA A 32 -0.54 -6.15 7.64
CA ALA A 32 0.05 -7.27 8.38
C ALA A 32 1.00 -6.77 9.47
N ARG A 33 1.98 -5.91 9.11
CA ARG A 33 2.92 -5.30 10.06
C ARG A 33 2.27 -4.49 11.17
N ARG A 34 1.14 -3.84 10.90
CA ARG A 34 0.39 -3.07 11.91
C ARG A 34 -0.40 -3.97 12.87
N ARG A 35 -0.73 -5.20 12.44
CA ARG A 35 -1.49 -6.19 13.21
C ARG A 35 -0.60 -7.18 13.96
N GLU A 36 0.70 -7.23 13.67
CA GLU A 36 1.68 -8.11 14.35
C GLU A 36 1.70 -7.92 15.87
N HIS A 37 1.50 -6.69 16.35
CA HIS A 37 1.48 -6.38 17.77
C HIS A 37 0.33 -5.42 18.10
N TYR A 38 -0.16 -5.49 19.34
CA TYR A 38 -1.12 -4.52 19.83
C TYR A 38 -0.45 -3.14 19.96
N GLU A 39 -1.05 -2.15 19.30
CA GLU A 39 -0.74 -0.75 19.54
C GLU A 39 -1.91 -0.07 20.27
N PRO A 40 -1.64 0.72 21.33
CA PRO A 40 -2.63 1.55 21.98
C PRO A 40 -3.33 2.49 20.98
N PRO A 41 -4.62 2.84 21.20
CA PRO A 41 -5.39 3.69 20.29
C PRO A 41 -4.74 5.07 20.08
N SER A 42 -4.08 5.62 21.10
CA SER A 42 -3.34 6.88 21.02
C SER A 42 -2.16 6.82 20.02
N VAL A 43 -1.42 5.71 20.02
CA VAL A 43 -0.28 5.47 19.11
C VAL A 43 -0.79 5.29 17.68
N LYS A 44 -1.85 4.49 17.50
CA LYS A 44 -2.52 4.31 16.20
C LYS A 44 -2.97 5.65 15.61
N ALA A 45 -3.59 6.50 16.42
CA ALA A 45 -4.03 7.83 16.01
C ALA A 45 -2.85 8.74 15.60
N LYS A 46 -1.76 8.76 16.38
CA LYS A 46 -0.53 9.50 16.05
C LYS A 46 0.09 9.02 14.73
N LYS A 47 0.25 7.71 14.54
CA LYS A 47 0.79 7.12 13.30
C LYS A 47 -0.08 7.44 12.09
N LYS A 48 -1.42 7.38 12.22
CA LYS A 48 -2.36 7.74 11.14
C LYS A 48 -2.24 9.21 10.72
N LYS A 49 -2.16 10.14 11.69
CA LYS A 49 -1.96 11.56 11.42
C LYS A 49 -0.63 11.83 10.69
N ALA A 50 0.46 11.23 11.17
CA ALA A 50 1.78 11.38 10.54
C ALA A 50 1.81 10.85 9.10
N ALA A 51 1.18 9.68 8.84
CA ALA A 51 1.08 9.11 7.51
C ALA A 51 0.28 10.02 6.54
N LYS A 52 -0.84 10.59 7.00
CA LYS A 52 -1.65 11.54 6.21
C LYS A 52 -0.83 12.78 5.84
N LEU A 53 -0.14 13.37 6.80
CA LEU A 53 0.70 14.56 6.59
C LEU A 53 1.85 14.29 5.61
N ARG A 54 2.52 13.14 5.73
CA ARG A 54 3.55 12.73 4.76
C ARG A 54 2.99 12.62 3.34
N LYS A 55 1.80 12.02 3.19
CA LYS A 55 1.14 11.87 1.89
C LYS A 55 0.74 13.22 1.29
N SER A 56 0.19 14.15 2.09
CA SER A 56 -0.19 15.48 1.59
C SER A 56 1.02 16.30 1.15
N ARG A 57 2.11 16.30 1.92
CA ARG A 57 3.37 16.98 1.56
C ARG A 57 4.01 16.42 0.29
N LYS A 58 3.86 15.11 0.03
CA LYS A 58 4.32 14.51 -1.22
C LYS A 58 3.46 14.95 -2.41
N ASN A 59 2.14 15.07 -2.21
CA ASN A 59 1.21 15.48 -3.26
C ASN A 59 1.38 16.96 -3.62
N SER A 60 1.56 17.84 -2.63
CA SER A 60 1.79 19.27 -2.86
C SER A 60 3.08 19.54 -3.64
N ARG A 61 4.15 18.76 -3.37
CA ARG A 61 5.41 18.82 -4.13
C ARG A 61 5.32 18.35 -5.57
N ARG A 62 4.29 17.55 -5.90
CA ARG A 62 4.07 17.02 -7.25
C ARG A 62 3.19 17.95 -8.10
N SER A 63 2.58 18.95 -7.47
CA SER A 63 1.67 19.92 -8.09
C SER A 63 2.37 21.20 -8.56
N TYR A 64 3.70 21.24 -8.45
CA TYR A 64 4.60 22.28 -8.96
C TYR A 64 5.49 21.61 -10.01
#